data_AF-A0A448Q434-F1
#
_entry.id   AF-A0A448Q434-F1
#
_cell.length_a   1.000
_cell.length_b   1.000
_cell.length_c   1.000
_cell.angle_alpha   90.00
_cell.angle_beta   90.00
_cell.angle_gamma   90.00
#
_symmetry.space_group_name_H-M   'P 1'
#
loop_
_entity.id
_entity.type
_entity.pdbx_description
1 polymer ?
#
loop_
_entity_poly.entity_id
_entity_poly.type
_entity_poly.pdbx_seq_one_letter_code
_entity_poly.pdbx_strand_id
1 'polypeptide(L)'
;MNFEQMIGFGVAGNFAGHLEQAGEAADFTQIKTENAIQPKAIFPFYVPSEKAGFLSTFPLSHNQINFPQGADNLQIEPEIALICDLIYKGKQVEKIIPHYFAAYNDCSIRRPNAKKICEKKNWGTASKGISTKQIPLSSFIKGCEIDQYRIACFHKRNGEMNTYGIDSPAISYSYFHQQLLDWIVDRMNNQPDEGPMNHIASLLEQANYPEQTIISIGATRYTEFGETHFLQPNDLSIVIVYNGEKYSAEEIKTMARNEKFADDISALIQKVV
;
A
#
# COMPACT_ATOMS: atom_id res chain seq x y z
N MET A 1 -13.13 -13.23 -3.19
CA MET A 1 -12.23 -12.66 -4.22
C MET A 1 -10.95 -13.47 -4.23
N ASN A 2 -10.36 -13.71 -5.40
CA ASN A 2 -9.08 -14.38 -5.52
C ASN A 2 -8.00 -13.33 -5.86
N PHE A 3 -7.27 -12.86 -4.85
CA PHE A 3 -6.24 -11.83 -5.01
C PHE A 3 -5.05 -12.31 -5.85
N GLU A 4 -4.80 -13.62 -5.94
CA GLU A 4 -3.71 -14.16 -6.77
C GLU A 4 -3.95 -13.99 -8.27
N GLN A 5 -5.19 -13.69 -8.69
CA GLN A 5 -5.55 -13.41 -10.08
C GLN A 5 -5.52 -11.91 -10.40
N MET A 6 -5.36 -11.05 -9.40
CA MET A 6 -5.34 -9.59 -9.57
C MET A 6 -3.91 -9.11 -9.77
N ILE A 7 -3.71 -8.10 -10.63
CA ILE A 7 -2.43 -7.39 -10.66
C ILE A 7 -2.34 -6.41 -9.49
N GLY A 8 -1.14 -6.20 -8.96
CA GLY A 8 -0.93 -5.40 -7.76
C GLY A 8 0.01 -4.22 -7.99
N PHE A 9 -0.46 -3.01 -7.70
CA PHE A 9 0.33 -1.78 -7.80
C PHE A 9 0.31 -0.96 -6.50
N GLY A 10 1.41 -0.29 -6.20
CA GLY A 10 1.49 0.73 -5.16
C GLY A 10 1.77 2.12 -5.74
N VAL A 11 1.37 3.16 -5.02
CA VAL A 11 1.57 4.57 -5.41
C VAL A 11 2.68 5.19 -4.55
N ALA A 12 3.81 5.53 -5.15
CA ALA A 12 4.93 6.15 -4.45
C ALA A 12 4.73 7.65 -4.29
N GLY A 13 4.85 8.16 -3.06
CA GLY A 13 4.86 9.60 -2.75
C GLY A 13 3.50 10.28 -2.75
N ASN A 14 2.42 9.55 -2.47
CA ASN A 14 1.08 10.14 -2.38
C ASN A 14 0.74 10.75 -1.00
N PHE A 15 1.71 10.80 -0.08
CA PHE A 15 1.56 11.43 1.23
C PHE A 15 2.76 12.32 1.50
N ALA A 16 2.50 13.61 1.80
CA ALA A 16 3.56 14.59 1.96
C ALA A 16 4.51 14.21 3.10
N GLY A 17 5.82 14.26 2.84
CA GLY A 17 6.87 13.99 3.83
C GLY A 17 7.19 12.51 4.07
N HIS A 18 6.40 11.56 3.53
CA HIS A 18 6.65 10.13 3.78
C HIS A 18 7.92 9.63 3.09
N LEU A 19 8.16 10.00 1.83
CA LEU A 19 9.34 9.52 1.08
C LEU A 19 10.66 9.94 1.75
N GLU A 20 10.68 11.11 2.37
CA GLU A 20 11.82 11.60 3.14
C GLU A 20 12.05 10.75 4.38
N GLN A 21 11.01 10.44 5.16
CA GLN A 21 11.11 9.59 6.35
C GLN A 21 11.47 8.14 6.01
N ALA A 22 11.01 7.66 4.85
CA ALA A 22 11.40 6.36 4.32
C ALA A 22 12.80 6.37 3.68
N GLY A 23 13.50 7.50 3.60
CA GLY A 23 14.82 7.57 2.95
C GLY A 23 14.78 7.20 1.46
N GLU A 24 13.63 7.33 0.81
CA GLU A 24 13.42 6.99 -0.61
C GLU A 24 13.43 8.23 -1.51
N ALA A 25 13.37 9.44 -0.94
CA ALA A 25 13.28 10.69 -1.71
C ALA A 25 14.41 10.85 -2.75
N ALA A 26 15.62 10.34 -2.46
CA ALA A 26 16.76 10.41 -3.36
C ALA A 26 16.53 9.64 -4.69
N ASP A 27 15.77 8.54 -4.65
CA ASP A 27 15.45 7.70 -5.81
C ASP A 27 14.63 8.48 -6.85
N PHE A 28 13.91 9.53 -6.44
CA PHE A 28 12.97 10.28 -7.28
C PHE A 28 13.48 11.66 -7.70
N THR A 29 14.73 12.01 -7.44
CA THR A 29 15.28 13.36 -7.72
C THR A 29 15.22 13.78 -9.19
N GLN A 30 15.24 12.82 -10.11
CA GLN A 30 15.15 13.07 -11.56
C GLN A 30 13.72 13.03 -12.11
N ILE A 31 12.75 12.62 -11.29
CA ILE A 31 11.35 12.46 -11.73
C ILE A 31 10.66 13.82 -11.72
N LYS A 32 10.22 14.25 -12.90
CA LYS A 32 9.48 15.50 -13.08
C LYS A 32 8.01 15.30 -12.70
N THR A 33 7.50 16.19 -11.86
CA THR A 33 6.08 16.26 -11.53
C THR A 33 5.48 17.58 -11.99
N GLU A 34 4.18 17.60 -12.28
CA GLU A 34 3.44 18.80 -12.70
C GLU A 34 3.26 19.77 -11.53
N ASN A 35 3.18 19.24 -10.31
CA ASN A 35 3.07 20.03 -9.08
C ASN A 35 3.76 19.32 -7.90
N ALA A 36 3.85 20.01 -6.77
CA ALA A 36 4.58 19.54 -5.60
C ALA A 36 3.93 18.34 -4.89
N ILE A 37 2.60 18.23 -4.96
CA ILE A 37 1.82 17.20 -4.25
C ILE A 37 1.57 15.96 -5.12
N GLN A 38 1.91 16.00 -6.41
CA GLN A 38 1.75 14.86 -7.31
C GLN A 38 2.61 13.67 -6.83
N PRO A 39 2.03 12.46 -6.79
CA PRO A 39 2.79 11.24 -6.60
C PRO A 39 3.88 11.08 -7.68
N LYS A 40 4.90 10.28 -7.35
CA LYS A 40 6.10 10.18 -8.17
C LYS A 40 6.01 9.08 -9.22
N ALA A 41 5.47 7.92 -8.85
CA ALA A 41 5.33 6.77 -9.74
C ALA A 41 4.31 5.77 -9.19
N ILE A 42 3.81 4.87 -10.05
CA ILE A 42 3.26 3.61 -9.60
C ILE A 42 4.30 2.51 -9.76
N PHE A 43 4.30 1.52 -8.88
CA PHE A 43 5.20 0.37 -8.97
C PHE A 43 4.42 -0.94 -8.84
N PRO A 44 4.81 -2.00 -9.56
CA PRO A 44 4.22 -3.32 -9.38
C PRO A 44 4.71 -3.92 -8.06
N PHE A 45 3.79 -4.40 -7.23
CA PHE A 45 4.16 -5.32 -6.15
C PHE A 45 3.86 -6.78 -6.51
N TYR A 46 2.97 -7.02 -7.48
CA TYR A 46 2.61 -8.37 -7.93
C TYR A 46 2.09 -8.35 -9.37
N VAL A 47 2.46 -9.35 -10.16
CA VAL A 47 2.01 -9.54 -11.54
C VAL A 47 1.62 -11.01 -11.72
N PRO A 48 0.34 -11.34 -12.02
CA PRO A 48 -0.15 -12.71 -12.12
C PRO A 48 0.28 -13.38 -13.44
N SER A 49 1.59 -13.55 -13.61
CA SER A 49 2.19 -14.15 -14.79
C SER A 49 3.56 -14.72 -14.43
N GLU A 50 3.79 -15.99 -14.75
CA GLU A 50 5.09 -16.66 -14.54
C GLU A 50 6.25 -15.96 -15.28
N LYS A 51 5.93 -15.18 -16.32
CA LYS A 51 6.91 -14.41 -17.10
C LYS A 51 7.43 -13.17 -16.36
N ALA A 52 6.79 -12.77 -15.26
CA ALA A 52 7.13 -11.56 -14.51
C ALA A 52 8.30 -11.74 -13.51
N GLY A 53 8.96 -12.90 -13.52
CA GLY A 53 10.09 -13.18 -12.63
C GLY A 53 9.66 -13.14 -11.16
N PHE A 54 10.42 -12.45 -10.29
CA PHE A 54 10.09 -12.41 -8.85
C PHE A 54 8.72 -11.78 -8.56
N LEU A 55 8.23 -10.89 -9.43
CA LEU A 55 6.90 -10.27 -9.31
C LEU A 55 5.75 -11.27 -9.49
N SER A 56 6.02 -12.48 -10.00
CA SER A 56 5.04 -13.55 -10.07
C SER A 56 4.79 -14.24 -8.73
N THR A 57 5.58 -13.93 -7.69
CA THR A 57 5.38 -14.46 -6.34
C THR A 57 4.33 -13.63 -5.63
N PHE A 58 3.21 -14.25 -5.26
CA PHE A 58 2.12 -13.56 -4.57
C PHE A 58 2.54 -13.11 -3.16
N PRO A 59 2.55 -11.78 -2.87
CA PRO A 59 3.19 -11.27 -1.65
C PRO A 59 2.23 -11.03 -0.49
N LEU A 60 0.90 -11.01 -0.71
CA LEU A 60 -0.05 -10.55 0.30
C LEU A 60 -0.35 -11.66 1.33
N SER A 61 -0.35 -11.29 2.60
CA SER A 61 -0.87 -12.11 3.69
C SER A 61 -1.73 -11.27 4.63
N HIS A 62 -2.70 -11.90 5.29
CA HIS A 62 -3.56 -11.22 6.25
C HIS A 62 -3.10 -11.38 7.70
N ASN A 63 -2.11 -12.25 7.97
CA ASN A 63 -1.74 -12.64 9.33
C ASN A 63 -0.22 -12.76 9.58
N GLN A 64 0.61 -12.71 8.56
CA GLN A 64 2.06 -12.86 8.72
C GLN A 64 2.85 -11.92 7.81
N ILE A 65 4.08 -11.60 8.24
CA ILE A 65 5.13 -11.01 7.41
C ILE A 65 6.32 -11.95 7.47
N ASN A 66 6.76 -12.47 6.34
CA ASN A 66 7.98 -13.29 6.31
C ASN A 66 9.19 -12.36 6.39
N PHE A 67 10.01 -12.51 7.43
CA PHE A 67 11.22 -11.72 7.58
C PHE A 67 12.21 -12.04 6.44
N PRO A 68 12.79 -11.02 5.77
CA PRO A 68 13.66 -11.25 4.63
C PRO A 68 14.99 -11.90 5.06
N GLN A 69 15.57 -12.74 4.19
CA GLN A 69 16.96 -13.15 4.33
C GLN A 69 17.87 -12.13 3.65
N GLY A 70 18.85 -11.59 4.39
CA GLY A 70 19.88 -10.71 3.82
C GLY A 70 19.39 -9.30 3.43
N ALA A 71 18.24 -8.87 3.96
CA ALA A 71 17.83 -7.47 3.95
C ALA A 71 17.61 -6.99 5.39
N ASP A 72 17.77 -5.70 5.61
CA ASP A 72 17.62 -5.08 6.91
C ASP A 72 16.50 -4.03 6.90
N ASN A 73 16.24 -3.49 8.09
CA ASN A 73 15.38 -2.32 8.27
C ASN A 73 13.97 -2.50 7.70
N LEU A 74 13.34 -3.63 8.03
CA LEU A 74 11.96 -3.93 7.67
C LEU A 74 11.00 -2.96 8.36
N GLN A 75 10.19 -2.23 7.60
CA GLN A 75 9.26 -1.22 8.12
C GLN A 75 7.82 -1.52 7.73
N ILE A 76 6.91 -1.20 8.66
CA ILE A 76 5.47 -1.20 8.37
C ILE A 76 5.18 0.04 7.52
N GLU A 77 4.54 -0.10 6.37
CA GLU A 77 4.10 1.06 5.59
C GLU A 77 2.58 1.06 5.53
N PRO A 78 1.92 1.76 6.47
CA PRO A 78 0.47 1.71 6.60
C PRO A 78 -0.20 2.47 5.46
N GLU A 79 -0.98 1.75 4.66
CA GLU A 79 -1.72 2.30 3.52
C GLU A 79 -3.20 1.87 3.53
N ILE A 80 -3.97 2.46 2.63
CA ILE A 80 -5.26 1.94 2.21
C ILE A 80 -5.09 1.28 0.83
N ALA A 81 -5.56 0.04 0.67
CA ALA A 81 -5.68 -0.57 -0.64
C ALA A 81 -7.09 -0.38 -1.19
N LEU A 82 -7.18 -0.03 -2.48
CA LEU A 82 -8.41 -0.11 -3.27
C LEU A 82 -8.41 -1.43 -4.04
N ILE A 83 -9.57 -2.10 -4.07
CA ILE A 83 -9.81 -3.27 -4.90
C ILE A 83 -10.74 -2.84 -6.02
N CYS A 84 -10.25 -2.95 -7.26
CA CYS A 84 -10.84 -2.31 -8.41
C CYS A 84 -10.99 -3.26 -9.59
N ASP A 85 -11.96 -2.96 -10.44
CA ASP A 85 -11.99 -3.48 -11.81
C ASP A 85 -11.21 -2.53 -12.75
N LEU A 86 -10.62 -3.10 -13.81
CA LEU A 86 -9.97 -2.41 -14.90
C LEU A 86 -10.81 -2.53 -16.16
N ILE A 87 -11.15 -1.39 -16.77
CA ILE A 87 -11.82 -1.32 -18.06
C ILE A 87 -10.80 -0.95 -19.12
N TYR A 88 -10.71 -1.75 -20.17
CA TYR A 88 -9.77 -1.55 -21.27
C TYR A 88 -10.46 -1.07 -22.54
N LYS A 89 -9.77 -0.20 -23.27
CA LYS A 89 -10.08 0.14 -24.67
C LYS A 89 -8.95 -0.36 -25.56
N GLY A 90 -9.15 -1.52 -26.15
CA GLY A 90 -8.07 -2.26 -26.81
C GLY A 90 -7.03 -2.70 -25.79
N LYS A 91 -5.78 -2.24 -25.94
CA LYS A 91 -4.65 -2.59 -25.04
C LYS A 91 -4.34 -1.52 -23.99
N GLN A 92 -5.14 -0.46 -23.92
CA GLN A 92 -4.96 0.64 -22.97
C GLN A 92 -6.00 0.56 -21.87
N VAL A 93 -5.59 0.88 -20.63
CA VAL A 93 -6.52 1.06 -19.52
C VAL A 93 -7.29 2.35 -19.77
N GLU A 94 -8.62 2.26 -19.81
CA GLU A 94 -9.52 3.41 -19.99
C GLU A 94 -10.05 3.90 -18.63
N LYS A 95 -10.37 2.99 -17.72
CA LYS A 95 -10.98 3.34 -16.44
C LYS A 95 -10.63 2.34 -15.34
N ILE A 96 -10.53 2.85 -14.12
CA ILE A 96 -10.42 2.07 -12.88
C ILE A 96 -11.72 2.27 -12.10
N ILE A 97 -12.34 1.19 -11.63
CA ILE A 97 -13.59 1.24 -10.85
C ILE A 97 -13.35 0.61 -9.48
N PRO A 98 -13.14 1.41 -8.43
CA PRO A 98 -13.02 0.91 -7.07
C PRO A 98 -14.35 0.37 -6.54
N HIS A 99 -14.32 -0.81 -5.90
CA HIS A 99 -15.48 -1.45 -5.28
C HIS A 99 -15.32 -1.67 -3.77
N TYR A 100 -14.08 -1.77 -3.31
CA TYR A 100 -13.77 -1.98 -1.91
C TYR A 100 -12.49 -1.25 -1.52
N PHE A 101 -12.34 -0.99 -0.23
CA PHE A 101 -11.07 -0.60 0.36
C PHE A 101 -10.77 -1.39 1.63
N ALA A 102 -9.49 -1.50 1.99
CA ALA A 102 -9.05 -2.23 3.16
C ALA A 102 -7.75 -1.65 3.74
N ALA A 103 -7.49 -1.93 5.02
CA ALA A 103 -6.18 -1.73 5.61
C ALA A 103 -5.13 -2.56 4.86
N TYR A 104 -4.02 -1.91 4.53
CA TYR A 104 -2.93 -2.49 3.76
C TYR A 104 -1.59 -2.15 4.42
N ASN A 105 -0.66 -3.09 4.36
CA ASN A 105 0.71 -2.87 4.80
C ASN A 105 1.62 -3.06 3.59
N ASP A 106 2.11 -1.96 3.03
CA ASP A 106 3.09 -1.96 1.94
C ASP A 106 4.50 -2.27 2.46
N CYS A 107 4.61 -3.23 3.39
CA CYS A 107 5.83 -3.51 4.14
C CYS A 107 7.06 -3.54 3.22
N SER A 108 8.11 -2.89 3.70
CA SER A 108 9.26 -2.51 2.89
C SER A 108 10.55 -2.85 3.60
N ILE A 109 11.53 -3.28 2.80
CA ILE A 109 12.89 -3.57 3.25
C ILE A 109 13.85 -2.54 2.67
N ARG A 110 14.95 -2.29 3.37
CA ARG A 110 16.05 -1.50 2.80
C ARG A 110 16.94 -2.40 1.95
N ARG A 111 17.22 -1.94 0.75
CA ARG A 111 18.13 -2.59 -0.21
C ARG A 111 18.99 -1.50 -0.85
N PRO A 112 20.21 -1.27 -0.34
CA PRO A 112 21.08 -0.19 -0.81
C PRO A 112 21.39 -0.20 -2.31
N ASN A 113 21.26 -1.37 -2.96
CA ASN A 113 21.54 -1.57 -4.38
C ASN A 113 20.27 -1.82 -5.21
N ALA A 114 19.07 -1.59 -4.64
CA ALA A 114 17.83 -1.77 -5.39
C ALA A 114 17.76 -0.79 -6.56
N LYS A 115 17.51 -1.31 -7.76
CA LYS A 115 17.37 -0.48 -8.96
C LYS A 115 15.93 0.00 -9.16
N LYS A 116 14.97 -0.85 -8.77
CA LYS A 116 13.53 -0.59 -8.87
C LYS A 116 12.90 -0.59 -7.49
N ILE A 117 11.85 0.22 -7.31
CA ILE A 117 11.08 0.25 -6.04
C ILE A 117 10.56 -1.16 -5.73
N CYS A 118 10.06 -1.87 -6.74
CA CYS A 118 9.46 -3.18 -6.55
C CYS A 118 10.38 -4.23 -5.90
N GLU A 119 11.70 -4.09 -6.04
CA GLU A 119 12.70 -4.96 -5.39
C GLU A 119 12.73 -4.80 -3.86
N LYS A 120 12.28 -3.64 -3.35
CA LYS A 120 12.11 -3.36 -1.91
C LYS A 120 10.76 -3.82 -1.37
N LYS A 121 9.83 -4.16 -2.27
CA LYS A 121 8.40 -4.32 -1.97
C LYS A 121 7.97 -5.79 -2.02
N ASN A 122 8.51 -6.57 -2.95
CA ASN A 122 8.24 -8.00 -3.05
C ASN A 122 9.54 -8.81 -2.89
N TRP A 123 9.77 -9.35 -1.70
CA TRP A 123 10.86 -10.29 -1.42
C TRP A 123 10.38 -11.74 -1.27
N GLY A 124 9.14 -12.02 -1.68
CA GLY A 124 8.53 -13.34 -1.63
C GLY A 124 7.13 -13.35 -1.02
N THR A 125 6.64 -14.55 -0.73
CA THR A 125 5.33 -14.74 -0.10
C THR A 125 5.25 -14.04 1.24
N ALA A 126 4.09 -13.45 1.55
CA ALA A 126 3.85 -12.72 2.79
C ALA A 126 4.88 -11.59 3.04
N SER A 127 5.36 -10.92 1.98
CA SER A 127 6.14 -9.69 2.12
C SER A 127 5.27 -8.46 2.38
N LYS A 128 3.96 -8.55 2.13
CA LYS A 128 2.99 -7.45 2.29
C LYS A 128 1.72 -7.94 2.94
N GLY A 129 0.80 -7.03 3.26
CA GLY A 129 -0.47 -7.46 3.82
C GLY A 129 -1.69 -6.67 3.40
N ILE A 130 -2.81 -7.36 3.46
CA ILE A 130 -4.14 -6.82 3.22
C ILE A 130 -5.12 -7.44 4.21
N SER A 131 -6.00 -6.64 4.80
CA SER A 131 -7.03 -7.15 5.71
C SER A 131 -8.01 -8.07 4.96
N THR A 132 -8.46 -9.12 5.64
CA THR A 132 -9.60 -9.93 5.17
C THR A 132 -10.92 -9.17 5.23
N LYS A 133 -11.00 -8.12 6.06
CA LYS A 133 -12.16 -7.25 6.15
C LYS A 133 -12.06 -6.14 5.12
N GLN A 134 -12.82 -6.29 4.05
CA GLN A 134 -12.98 -5.31 2.99
C GLN A 134 -14.22 -4.46 3.25
N ILE A 135 -14.10 -3.16 3.06
CA ILE A 135 -15.17 -2.20 3.25
C ILE A 135 -15.73 -1.84 1.88
N PRO A 136 -17.04 -2.05 1.62
CA PRO A 136 -17.65 -1.69 0.35
C PRO A 136 -17.51 -0.20 0.05
N LEU A 137 -17.33 0.10 -1.23
CA LEU A 137 -17.18 1.44 -1.76
C LEU A 137 -18.07 1.55 -3.00
N SER A 138 -19.09 2.41 -2.96
CA SER A 138 -20.01 2.56 -4.08
C SER A 138 -19.45 3.46 -5.19
N SER A 139 -18.53 4.36 -4.82
CA SER A 139 -17.86 5.30 -5.71
C SER A 139 -16.58 5.84 -5.06
N PHE A 140 -15.69 6.46 -5.84
CA PHE A 140 -14.47 7.08 -5.33
C PHE A 140 -14.42 8.57 -5.72
N ILE A 141 -15.45 9.29 -5.30
CA ILE A 141 -15.64 10.73 -5.54
C ILE A 141 -15.80 11.45 -4.20
N LYS A 142 -15.70 12.78 -4.18
CA LYS A 142 -15.92 13.57 -2.97
C LYS A 142 -17.29 13.30 -2.33
N GLY A 143 -17.28 13.02 -1.04
CA GLY A 143 -18.46 12.65 -0.25
C GLY A 143 -18.77 11.15 -0.21
N CYS A 144 -17.94 10.29 -0.81
CA CYS A 144 -18.08 8.84 -0.72
C CYS A 144 -17.71 8.30 0.68
N GLU A 145 -17.96 7.01 0.90
CA GLU A 145 -17.87 6.36 2.20
C GLU A 145 -16.47 6.50 2.83
N ILE A 146 -15.40 6.36 2.03
CA ILE A 146 -14.02 6.42 2.51
C ILE A 146 -13.62 7.80 3.07
N ASP A 147 -14.36 8.87 2.76
CA ASP A 147 -14.03 10.24 3.24
C ASP A 147 -14.10 10.37 4.76
N GLN A 148 -14.91 9.51 5.39
CA GLN A 148 -15.07 9.45 6.85
C GLN A 148 -13.99 8.59 7.53
N TYR A 149 -13.16 7.88 6.75
CA TYR A 149 -12.24 6.90 7.28
C TYR A 149 -10.88 7.50 7.62
N ARG A 150 -10.23 6.84 8.57
CA ARG A 150 -8.90 7.15 9.08
C ARG A 150 -8.05 5.90 9.05
N ILE A 151 -6.74 6.09 9.03
CA ILE A 151 -5.75 5.03 9.12
C ILE A 151 -4.88 5.23 10.36
N ALA A 152 -4.75 4.18 11.18
CA ALA A 152 -3.88 4.11 12.34
C ALA A 152 -2.91 2.93 12.21
N CYS A 153 -1.73 3.07 12.80
CA CYS A 153 -0.69 2.06 12.70
C CYS A 153 0.06 1.89 14.03
N PHE A 154 0.19 0.65 14.46
CA PHE A 154 0.86 0.28 15.70
C PHE A 154 1.86 -0.85 15.48
N HIS A 155 2.87 -0.85 16.32
CA HIS A 155 3.85 -1.92 16.47
C HIS A 155 3.69 -2.53 17.85
N LYS A 156 3.85 -3.85 17.97
CA LYS A 156 3.86 -4.53 19.27
C LYS A 156 5.02 -5.51 19.36
N ARG A 157 5.81 -5.42 20.44
CA ARG A 157 6.92 -6.32 20.74
C ARG A 157 6.87 -6.71 22.21
N ASN A 158 6.95 -8.01 22.51
CA ASN A 158 6.95 -8.53 23.89
C ASN A 158 5.80 -7.98 24.76
N GLY A 159 4.62 -7.75 24.16
CA GLY A 159 3.44 -7.21 24.86
C GLY A 159 3.38 -5.68 24.94
N GLU A 160 4.49 -4.97 24.68
CA GLU A 160 4.52 -3.51 24.63
C GLU A 160 4.09 -3.00 23.25
N MET A 161 3.15 -2.06 23.23
CA MET A 161 2.59 -1.50 22.00
C MET A 161 2.97 -0.02 21.84
N ASN A 162 3.47 0.32 20.66
CA ASN A 162 3.88 1.67 20.27
C ASN A 162 3.06 2.15 19.08
N THR A 163 2.72 3.45 19.06
CA THR A 163 2.16 4.09 17.85
C THR A 163 3.28 4.23 16.83
N TYR A 164 3.09 3.63 15.65
CA TYR A 164 4.12 3.51 14.62
C TYR A 164 3.91 4.52 13.48
N GLY A 165 2.66 4.69 13.04
CA GLY A 165 2.27 5.70 12.05
C GLY A 165 1.41 6.80 12.67
N ILE A 166 1.45 7.98 12.08
CA ILE A 166 0.57 9.10 12.46
C ILE A 166 -0.86 8.77 12.02
N ASP A 167 -1.79 8.78 12.97
CA ASP A 167 -3.21 8.61 12.70
C ASP A 167 -3.71 9.70 11.74
N SER A 168 -4.15 9.31 10.56
CA SER A 168 -4.41 10.23 9.45
C SER A 168 -5.79 10.00 8.82
N PRO A 169 -6.55 11.06 8.49
CA PRO A 169 -7.74 10.93 7.65
C PRO A 169 -7.38 10.40 6.25
N ALA A 170 -8.20 9.54 5.66
CA ALA A 170 -7.99 9.07 4.29
C ALA A 170 -7.95 10.24 3.29
N ILE A 171 -8.77 11.27 3.51
CA ILE A 171 -8.80 12.49 2.66
C ILE A 171 -7.51 13.32 2.69
N SER A 172 -6.51 12.95 3.50
CA SER A 172 -5.21 13.65 3.56
C SER A 172 -4.17 13.15 2.54
N TYR A 173 -4.48 12.10 1.77
CA TYR A 173 -3.69 11.74 0.60
C TYR A 173 -3.64 12.91 -0.40
N SER A 174 -2.50 13.03 -1.08
CA SER A 174 -2.18 14.20 -1.91
C SER A 174 -3.01 14.22 -3.19
N TYR A 175 -2.99 13.11 -3.94
CA TYR A 175 -3.96 12.82 -4.99
C TYR A 175 -4.97 11.82 -4.43
N PHE A 176 -6.25 12.15 -4.55
CA PHE A 176 -7.34 11.33 -4.05
C PHE A 176 -8.55 11.42 -5.00
N HIS A 177 -9.53 10.53 -4.81
CA HIS A 177 -10.71 10.43 -5.68
C HIS A 177 -10.36 10.31 -7.17
N GLN A 178 -11.14 10.96 -8.04
CA GLN A 178 -10.96 10.94 -9.49
C GLN A 178 -9.56 11.41 -9.93
N GLN A 179 -8.98 12.39 -9.24
CA GLN A 179 -7.63 12.88 -9.55
C GLN A 179 -6.58 11.77 -9.44
N LEU A 180 -6.68 10.93 -8.40
CA LEU A 180 -5.80 9.77 -8.26
C LEU A 180 -6.06 8.74 -9.35
N LEU A 181 -7.32 8.41 -9.63
CA LEU A 181 -7.66 7.40 -10.63
C LEU A 181 -7.18 7.80 -12.02
N ASP A 182 -7.42 9.05 -12.43
CA ASP A 182 -6.97 9.59 -13.73
C ASP A 182 -5.46 9.53 -13.84
N TRP A 183 -4.75 9.90 -12.77
CA TRP A 183 -3.29 9.83 -12.73
C TRP A 183 -2.78 8.39 -12.82
N ILE A 184 -3.39 7.44 -12.11
CA ILE A 184 -2.99 6.02 -12.20
C ILE A 184 -3.26 5.47 -13.61
N VAL A 185 -4.39 5.79 -14.23
CA VAL A 185 -4.70 5.38 -15.61
C VAL A 185 -3.63 5.88 -16.57
N ASP A 186 -3.25 7.15 -16.45
CA ASP A 186 -2.16 7.71 -17.26
C ASP A 186 -0.83 6.99 -17.00
N ARG A 187 -0.46 6.72 -15.74
CA ARG A 187 0.77 5.98 -15.41
C ARG A 187 0.74 4.53 -15.91
N MET A 188 -0.40 3.85 -15.83
CA MET A 188 -0.55 2.48 -16.36
C MET A 188 -0.26 2.40 -17.86
N ASN A 189 -0.61 3.45 -18.60
CA ASN A 189 -0.43 3.52 -20.04
C ASN A 189 0.92 4.12 -20.49
N ASN A 190 1.44 5.10 -19.74
CA ASN A 190 2.51 5.99 -20.23
C ASN A 190 3.76 6.05 -19.33
N GLN A 191 3.81 5.35 -18.19
CA GLN A 191 4.99 5.38 -17.33
C GLN A 191 6.19 4.67 -17.99
N PRO A 192 7.34 5.34 -18.14
CA PRO A 192 8.53 4.73 -18.76
C PRO A 192 9.26 3.77 -17.81
N ASP A 193 10.12 2.93 -18.38
CA ASP A 193 11.12 2.19 -17.61
C ASP A 193 12.33 3.11 -17.32
N GLU A 194 12.28 3.87 -16.23
CA GLU A 194 13.33 4.83 -15.90
C GLU A 194 13.58 4.90 -14.39
N GLY A 195 14.87 4.89 -14.02
CA GLY A 195 15.31 4.93 -12.62
C GLY A 195 14.55 3.91 -11.77
N PRO A 196 13.84 4.33 -10.72
CA PRO A 196 13.11 3.43 -9.82
C PRO A 196 11.80 2.86 -10.40
N MET A 197 11.34 3.35 -11.55
CA MET A 197 10.03 3.03 -12.14
C MET A 197 10.08 1.81 -13.04
N ASN A 198 9.00 1.04 -13.09
CA ASN A 198 8.81 -0.03 -14.08
C ASN A 198 7.93 0.46 -15.25
N HIS A 199 8.10 -0.13 -16.43
CA HIS A 199 7.18 0.08 -17.55
C HIS A 199 5.89 -0.74 -17.36
N ILE A 200 4.82 -0.05 -16.95
CA ILE A 200 3.60 -0.69 -16.46
C ILE A 200 2.79 -1.35 -17.58
N ALA A 201 2.70 -0.71 -18.75
CA ALA A 201 1.95 -1.24 -19.89
C ALA A 201 2.46 -2.63 -20.33
N SER A 202 3.78 -2.86 -20.28
CA SER A 202 4.33 -4.20 -20.59
C SER A 202 3.97 -5.25 -19.54
N LEU A 203 3.85 -4.87 -18.28
CA LEU A 203 3.45 -5.81 -17.21
C LEU A 203 1.97 -6.17 -17.33
N LEU A 204 1.11 -5.21 -17.70
CA LEU A 204 -0.29 -5.47 -18.03
C LEU A 204 -0.40 -6.45 -19.21
N GLU A 205 0.40 -6.27 -20.26
CA GLU A 205 0.44 -7.21 -21.40
C GLU A 205 0.96 -8.60 -20.99
N GLN A 206 2.02 -8.67 -20.17
CA GLN A 206 2.55 -9.94 -19.65
C GLN A 206 1.54 -10.71 -18.78
N ALA A 207 0.70 -10.00 -18.04
CA ALA A 207 -0.42 -10.52 -17.26
C ALA A 207 -1.69 -10.77 -18.09
N ASN A 208 -1.61 -10.61 -19.42
CA ASN A 208 -2.73 -10.81 -20.33
C ASN A 208 -3.95 -9.92 -20.00
N TYR A 209 -3.70 -8.63 -19.71
CA TYR A 209 -4.73 -7.60 -19.46
C TYR A 209 -5.74 -8.01 -18.37
N PRO A 210 -5.29 -8.13 -17.11
CA PRO A 210 -6.13 -8.58 -16.01
C PRO A 210 -7.31 -7.63 -15.77
N GLU A 211 -8.51 -8.18 -15.56
CA GLU A 211 -9.73 -7.39 -15.36
C GLU A 211 -9.82 -6.75 -13.97
N GLN A 212 -8.96 -7.15 -13.04
CA GLN A 212 -8.99 -6.68 -11.65
C GLN A 212 -7.60 -6.32 -11.14
N THR A 213 -7.55 -5.32 -10.27
CA THR A 213 -6.32 -4.80 -9.69
C THR A 213 -6.48 -4.47 -8.20
N ILE A 214 -5.38 -4.57 -7.47
CA ILE A 214 -5.24 -4.04 -6.11
C ILE A 214 -4.28 -2.86 -6.18
N ILE A 215 -4.72 -1.70 -5.67
CA ILE A 215 -3.94 -0.46 -5.68
C ILE A 215 -3.73 -0.01 -4.24
N SER A 216 -2.50 -0.09 -3.73
CA SER A 216 -2.13 0.54 -2.45
C SER A 216 -1.79 2.02 -2.71
N ILE A 217 -2.52 2.93 -2.06
CA ILE A 217 -2.57 4.34 -2.49
C ILE A 217 -1.49 5.23 -1.85
N GLY A 218 -0.51 4.64 -1.18
CA GLY A 218 0.61 5.32 -0.54
C GLY A 218 0.56 5.24 0.99
N ALA A 219 1.73 5.28 1.61
CA ALA A 219 1.87 5.15 3.06
C ALA A 219 1.77 6.48 3.79
N THR A 220 1.18 6.45 4.99
CA THR A 220 1.14 7.61 5.87
C THR A 220 2.47 7.80 6.62
N ARG A 221 2.63 8.97 7.25
CA ARG A 221 3.86 9.34 7.95
C ARG A 221 4.14 8.49 9.18
N TYR A 222 5.43 8.31 9.48
CA TYR A 222 5.87 7.69 10.72
C TYR A 222 5.79 8.64 11.92
N THR A 223 5.58 8.07 13.10
CA THR A 223 5.99 8.69 14.36
C THR A 223 7.52 8.64 14.48
N GLU A 224 8.10 9.36 15.44
CA GLU A 224 9.53 9.24 15.76
C GLU A 224 9.94 7.79 16.05
N PHE A 225 9.06 7.04 16.73
CA PHE A 225 9.27 5.61 16.96
C PHE A 225 9.29 4.83 15.64
N GLY A 226 8.30 5.00 14.76
CA GLY A 226 8.22 4.27 13.50
C GLY A 226 9.36 4.56 12.52
N GLU A 227 9.92 5.77 12.58
CA GLU A 227 11.05 6.18 11.74
C GLU A 227 12.36 5.51 12.18
N THR A 228 12.49 5.17 13.46
CA THR A 228 13.74 4.68 14.07
C THR A 228 13.70 3.22 14.51
N HIS A 229 12.52 2.57 14.49
CA HIS A 229 12.34 1.20 14.96
C HIS A 229 11.89 0.26 13.84
N PHE A 230 12.74 -0.71 13.54
CA PHE A 230 12.49 -1.72 12.52
C PHE A 230 11.84 -2.96 13.11
N LEU A 231 10.98 -3.60 12.33
CA LEU A 231 10.37 -4.89 12.64
C LEU A 231 11.46 -5.94 12.87
N GLN A 232 11.19 -6.86 13.79
CA GLN A 232 12.01 -8.03 14.10
C GLN A 232 11.12 -9.28 14.18
N PRO A 233 11.69 -10.49 14.02
CA PRO A 233 10.94 -11.72 14.23
C PRO A 233 10.19 -11.72 15.58
N ASN A 234 8.93 -12.15 15.55
CA ASN A 234 7.95 -12.12 16.64
C ASN A 234 7.29 -10.77 16.96
N ASP A 235 7.62 -9.68 16.27
CA ASP A 235 6.85 -8.45 16.35
C ASP A 235 5.46 -8.63 15.72
N LEU A 236 4.51 -7.78 16.11
CA LEU A 236 3.25 -7.57 15.41
C LEU A 236 3.25 -6.21 14.71
N SER A 237 2.86 -6.23 13.44
CA SER A 237 2.39 -5.07 12.69
C SER A 237 0.87 -5.00 12.79
N ILE A 238 0.34 -3.82 13.09
CA ILE A 238 -1.10 -3.59 13.23
C ILE A 238 -1.47 -2.35 12.42
N VAL A 239 -2.12 -2.53 11.27
CA VAL A 239 -2.65 -1.44 10.44
C VAL A 239 -4.18 -1.47 10.48
N ILE A 240 -4.81 -0.33 10.74
CA ILE A 240 -6.24 -0.24 10.99
C ILE A 240 -6.83 0.87 10.14
N VAL A 241 -7.90 0.55 9.42
CA VAL A 241 -8.75 1.52 8.73
C VAL A 241 -10.13 1.50 9.37
N TYR A 242 -10.56 2.66 9.88
CA TYR A 242 -11.76 2.80 10.70
C TYR A 242 -12.54 4.08 10.40
N ASN A 243 -13.85 4.08 10.63
CA ASN A 243 -14.67 5.28 10.47
C ASN A 243 -14.44 6.25 11.64
N GLY A 244 -13.88 7.43 11.34
CA GLY A 244 -13.54 8.45 12.34
C GLY A 244 -14.73 9.23 12.92
N GLU A 245 -15.93 9.10 12.34
CA GLU A 245 -17.17 9.62 12.94
C GLU A 245 -17.74 8.66 14.00
N LYS A 246 -17.39 7.37 13.91
CA LYS A 246 -17.87 6.33 14.83
C LYS A 246 -16.91 6.01 15.96
N TYR A 247 -15.60 6.08 15.71
CA TYR A 247 -14.57 5.73 16.69
C TYR A 247 -13.56 6.86 16.86
N SER A 248 -13.14 7.08 18.11
CA SER A 248 -12.01 7.93 18.45
C SER A 248 -10.67 7.19 18.32
N ALA A 249 -9.57 7.93 18.14
CA ALA A 249 -8.23 7.36 18.09
C ALA A 249 -7.86 6.57 19.37
N GLU A 250 -8.35 7.01 20.55
CA GLU A 250 -8.09 6.32 21.82
C GLU A 250 -8.87 4.99 21.96
N GLU A 251 -10.08 4.91 21.41
CA GLU A 251 -10.81 3.64 21.31
C GLU A 251 -10.08 2.66 20.40
N ILE A 252 -9.62 3.13 19.24
CA ILE A 252 -8.85 2.31 18.29
C ILE A 252 -7.53 1.83 18.92
N LYS A 253 -6.83 2.69 19.66
CA LYS A 253 -5.64 2.32 20.41
C LYS A 253 -5.93 1.27 21.48
N THR A 254 -7.07 1.37 22.15
CA THR A 254 -7.51 0.39 23.14
C THR A 254 -7.85 -0.97 22.49
N MET A 255 -8.54 -0.96 21.35
CA MET A 255 -8.81 -2.15 20.55
C MET A 255 -7.52 -2.82 20.06
N ALA A 256 -6.56 -2.02 19.56
CA ALA A 256 -5.26 -2.49 19.09
C ALA A 256 -4.45 -3.15 20.20
N ARG A 257 -4.43 -2.58 21.41
CA ARG A 257 -3.72 -3.18 22.55
C ARG A 257 -4.24 -4.58 22.88
N ASN A 258 -5.55 -4.76 22.77
CA ASN A 258 -6.24 -6.02 23.04
C ASN A 258 -6.35 -6.95 21.82
N GLU A 259 -5.91 -6.51 20.65
CA GLU A 259 -6.01 -7.23 19.37
C GLU A 259 -7.46 -7.66 19.04
N LYS A 260 -8.43 -6.84 19.44
CA LYS A 260 -9.86 -7.09 19.27
C LYS A 260 -10.54 -5.85 18.71
N PHE A 261 -11.10 -5.99 17.51
CA PHE A 261 -11.72 -4.90 16.76
C PHE A 261 -13.21 -5.19 16.53
N ALA A 262 -13.98 -4.13 16.32
CA ALA A 262 -15.36 -4.25 15.87
C ALA A 262 -15.43 -4.75 14.43
N ASP A 263 -16.54 -5.41 14.08
CA ASP A 263 -16.69 -6.07 12.78
C ASP A 263 -16.63 -5.12 11.58
N ASP A 264 -16.92 -3.84 11.75
CA ASP A 264 -16.89 -2.83 10.68
C ASP A 264 -15.52 -2.14 10.52
N ILE A 265 -14.51 -2.55 11.30
CA ILE A 265 -13.15 -2.04 11.19
C ILE A 265 -12.33 -2.97 10.29
N SER A 266 -11.64 -2.40 9.31
CA SER A 266 -10.64 -3.15 8.54
C SER A 266 -9.33 -3.16 9.32
N ALA A 267 -9.08 -4.26 10.05
CA ALA A 267 -7.85 -4.45 10.80
C ALA A 267 -6.97 -5.50 10.12
N LEU A 268 -5.69 -5.17 9.96
CA LEU A 268 -4.63 -6.04 9.48
C LEU A 268 -3.62 -6.23 10.61
N ILE A 269 -3.56 -7.43 11.16
CA ILE A 269 -2.62 -7.81 12.22
C ILE A 269 -1.70 -8.88 11.66
N GLN A 270 -0.41 -8.57 11.50
CA GLN A 270 0.56 -9.50 10.95
C GLN A 270 1.66 -9.79 11.95
N LYS A 271 1.93 -11.08 12.20
CA LYS A 271 3.10 -11.52 12.97
C LYS A 271 4.31 -11.65 12.05
N VAL A 272 5.44 -11.10 12.47
CA VAL A 272 6.71 -11.28 11.78
C VAL A 272 7.29 -12.66 12.10
N VAL A 273 7.57 -13.46 11.07
CA VAL A 273 8.07 -14.85 11.17
C VAL A 273 9.41 -15.04 10.50
#